data_AF-A0A224XMT3-F1
#
_entry.id   AF-A0A224XMT3-F1
#
_cell.length_a   1.000
_cell.length_b   1.000
_cell.length_c   1.000
_cell.angle_alpha   90.00
_cell.angle_beta   90.00
_cell.angle_gamma   90.00
#
_symmetry.space_group_name_H-M   'P 1'
#
loop_
_entity.id
_entity.type
_entity.pdbx_description
1 polymer ?
#
loop_
_entity_poly.entity_id
_entity_poly.type
_entity_poly.pdbx_seq_one_letter_code
_entity_poly.pdbx_strand_id
1 'polypeptide(L)'
;AMAAVQNDKVNVTTCPYFNPNGNGAEIWNALREYGELRNQNPDGNNKHRIGSAVCCGLQVHNNDKEIVQFSLVWDMPIVKFPDGKQSMKRYYTKFFKDSGNICPELCLYCLENYGKWEQLIGDWQNGILESAHLEWYKSAIFNELYYVTSGGTIWLLLDEAQIAELPEHDPRIQYGRFAYLEGLEYRMFNTYDVHFYASFALIMLWPKLQLSLQYDMKDAIKYEDKSNIWYLYNGVVGPRKTKDTVPHDFGDSDEAPYELINSYPIHDVSNWRDLNLKFVLQVYRDYVISVNDIQYLRDMFNYMTIVMRKSLEWDIDGDGMIENSGSPDQTYDAWIMSGTSAYCGGLWLAALAVYLKVAKILNELNIFQEFSVILEKATVAFERKLWTGQYYKFDSSTSGHSKSIMADQLCGLWYLHCCQIKDEIFSRSKVRKALSTIYQYNVCSYYGGSQGAVNGMSEDHKVDRSSTQSEEVWTGVTYALASLYYYEDMKLEAFNTAAGIYKTVYEESGLGFATPEALIGLDRFRSIGYMRPLSIWSLQLAIEHSTSN
;
A
#
# COMPACT_ATOMS: atom_id res chain seq x y z
N ALA A 1 -7.32 -19.77 21.46
CA ALA A 1 -7.55 -19.97 22.90
C ALA A 1 -7.70 -18.63 23.61
N MET A 2 -8.40 -18.62 24.74
CA MET A 2 -8.50 -17.48 25.65
C MET A 2 -7.91 -17.89 27.00
N ALA A 3 -7.16 -17.01 27.66
CA ALA A 3 -6.61 -17.25 28.98
C ALA A 3 -6.68 -15.97 29.83
N ALA A 4 -6.57 -16.13 31.15
CA ALA A 4 -6.49 -15.03 32.10
C ALA A 4 -5.53 -15.38 33.24
N VAL A 5 -4.97 -14.36 33.90
CA VAL A 5 -4.01 -14.53 35.01
C VAL A 5 -4.75 -14.71 36.33
N GLN A 6 -4.48 -15.83 37.01
CA GLN A 6 -4.91 -16.08 38.38
C GLN A 6 -3.84 -15.64 39.37
N ASN A 7 -4.24 -14.92 40.42
CA ASN A 7 -3.35 -14.47 41.51
C ASN A 7 -4.13 -14.36 42.83
N ASP A 8 -3.48 -13.87 43.89
CA ASP A 8 -4.08 -13.79 45.24
C ASP A 8 -5.36 -12.95 45.31
N LYS A 9 -5.57 -12.02 44.36
CA LYS A 9 -6.73 -11.13 44.30
C LYS A 9 -7.74 -11.52 43.22
N VAL A 10 -7.29 -12.22 42.18
CA VAL A 10 -8.10 -12.56 41.01
C VAL A 10 -8.31 -14.08 40.96
N ASN A 11 -9.54 -14.51 41.22
CA ASN A 11 -9.99 -15.87 41.00
C ASN A 11 -10.37 -16.06 39.53
N VAL A 12 -9.93 -17.16 38.91
CA VAL A 12 -10.26 -17.46 37.51
C VAL A 12 -11.10 -18.73 37.45
N THR A 13 -12.25 -18.65 36.80
CA THR A 13 -13.12 -19.79 36.51
C THR A 13 -13.33 -19.93 35.01
N THR A 14 -13.59 -21.16 34.54
CA THR A 14 -13.74 -21.44 33.12
C THR A 14 -15.00 -22.27 32.86
N CYS A 15 -15.51 -22.14 31.64
CA CYS A 15 -16.53 -23.00 31.07
C CYS A 15 -15.96 -23.48 29.73
N PRO A 16 -15.36 -24.69 29.69
CA PRO A 16 -14.68 -25.17 28.49
C PRO A 16 -15.63 -25.39 27.32
N TYR A 17 -16.90 -25.68 27.62
CA TYR A 17 -17.93 -25.98 26.62
C TYR A 17 -19.26 -25.35 27.03
N PHE A 18 -19.86 -24.59 26.12
CA PHE A 18 -21.27 -24.25 26.13
C PHE A 18 -21.81 -24.30 24.70
N ASN A 19 -23.13 -24.46 24.54
CA ASN A 19 -23.75 -24.42 23.22
C ASN A 19 -23.92 -22.96 22.74
N PRO A 20 -23.16 -22.48 21.74
CA PRO A 20 -23.28 -21.11 21.27
C PRO A 20 -24.58 -20.83 20.50
N ASN A 21 -25.29 -21.88 20.06
CA ASN A 21 -26.62 -21.75 19.44
C ASN A 21 -27.76 -21.81 20.48
N GLY A 22 -27.43 -22.01 21.76
CA GLY A 22 -28.42 -21.97 22.84
C GLY A 22 -28.85 -20.53 23.18
N ASN A 23 -29.69 -20.40 24.19
CA ASN A 23 -30.11 -19.08 24.72
C ASN A 23 -29.10 -18.47 25.71
N GLY A 24 -27.94 -19.10 25.93
CA GLY A 24 -26.91 -18.65 26.87
C GLY A 24 -27.23 -18.81 28.35
N ALA A 25 -28.38 -19.40 28.71
CA ALA A 25 -28.83 -19.51 30.11
C ALA A 25 -27.86 -20.31 30.99
N GLU A 26 -27.15 -21.28 30.42
CA GLU A 26 -26.14 -22.09 31.11
C GLU A 26 -25.03 -21.24 31.75
N ILE A 27 -24.45 -20.32 30.97
CA ILE A 27 -23.45 -19.38 31.47
C ILE A 27 -24.10 -18.30 32.32
N TRP A 28 -25.20 -17.73 31.84
CA TRP A 28 -25.81 -16.56 32.48
C TRP A 28 -26.34 -16.87 33.87
N ASN A 29 -26.94 -18.04 34.09
CA ASN A 29 -27.44 -18.44 35.41
C ASN A 29 -26.29 -18.66 36.40
N ALA A 30 -25.16 -19.26 35.97
CA ALA A 30 -23.99 -19.44 36.82
C ALA A 30 -23.40 -18.09 37.26
N LEU A 31 -23.20 -17.17 36.30
CA LEU A 31 -22.70 -15.82 36.58
C LEU A 31 -23.68 -15.04 37.48
N ARG A 32 -24.99 -15.15 37.25
CA ARG A 32 -26.01 -14.47 38.06
C ARG A 32 -26.08 -14.99 39.50
N GLU A 33 -26.02 -16.31 39.69
CA GLU A 33 -26.21 -16.93 41.00
C GLU A 33 -24.94 -16.90 41.85
N TYR A 34 -23.77 -17.07 41.23
CA TYR A 34 -22.50 -17.27 41.94
C TYR A 34 -21.44 -16.20 41.66
N GLY A 35 -21.60 -15.37 40.62
CA GLY A 35 -20.58 -14.42 40.18
C GLY A 35 -19.38 -15.08 39.49
N GLU A 36 -19.44 -16.39 39.20
CA GLU A 36 -18.37 -17.18 38.62
C GLU A 36 -18.92 -18.25 37.67
N LEU A 37 -18.07 -18.75 36.77
CA LEU A 37 -18.41 -19.89 35.94
C LEU A 37 -18.30 -21.17 36.77
N ARG A 38 -19.28 -22.06 36.63
CA ARG A 38 -19.17 -23.42 37.16
C ARG A 38 -18.87 -24.36 36.02
N ASN A 39 -17.89 -25.25 36.23
CA ASN A 39 -17.56 -26.31 35.28
C ASN A 39 -18.80 -27.18 35.03
N GLN A 40 -19.52 -26.88 33.96
CA GLN A 40 -20.53 -27.76 33.42
C GLN A 40 -19.84 -28.59 32.35
N ASN A 41 -19.88 -29.91 32.49
CA ASN A 41 -19.64 -30.82 31.38
C ASN A 41 -20.98 -30.91 30.65
N PRO A 42 -21.19 -30.26 29.51
CA PRO A 42 -22.37 -30.53 28.71
C PRO A 42 -22.22 -31.96 28.19
N ASP A 43 -23.28 -32.75 28.26
CA ASP A 43 -23.34 -34.08 27.64
C ASP A 43 -22.73 -34.03 26.23
N GLY A 44 -21.66 -34.81 26.01
CA GLY A 44 -20.75 -34.77 24.86
C GLY A 44 -21.34 -35.19 23.51
N ASN A 45 -22.61 -34.91 23.26
CA ASN A 45 -23.38 -35.42 22.12
C ASN A 45 -23.61 -34.42 20.97
N ASN A 46 -23.30 -33.12 21.12
CA ASN A 46 -23.41 -32.16 20.01
C ASN A 46 -22.03 -31.60 19.60
N LYS A 47 -21.34 -32.35 18.74
CA LYS A 47 -19.94 -32.13 18.36
C LYS A 47 -19.70 -31.06 17.27
N HIS A 48 -20.71 -30.31 16.84
CA HIS A 48 -20.57 -29.48 15.62
C HIS A 48 -20.24 -28.00 15.87
N ARG A 49 -20.63 -27.40 17.00
CA ARG A 49 -20.25 -26.03 17.39
C ARG A 49 -20.14 -25.92 18.90
N ILE A 50 -19.01 -25.40 19.39
CA ILE A 50 -18.70 -25.23 20.80
C ILE A 50 -18.31 -23.79 21.07
N GLY A 51 -18.78 -23.24 22.20
CA GLY A 51 -18.26 -22.01 22.79
C GLY A 51 -17.45 -22.33 24.03
N SER A 52 -16.53 -21.43 24.41
CA SER A 52 -15.78 -21.49 25.66
C SER A 52 -15.79 -20.13 26.34
N ALA A 53 -15.74 -20.09 27.67
CA ALA A 53 -15.69 -18.86 28.45
C ALA A 53 -14.63 -18.91 29.55
N VAL A 54 -14.04 -17.76 29.84
CA VAL A 54 -13.12 -17.50 30.95
C VAL A 54 -13.68 -16.33 31.76
N CYS A 55 -13.72 -16.44 33.07
CA CYS A 55 -14.26 -15.43 33.97
C CYS A 55 -13.25 -15.13 35.08
N CYS A 56 -13.02 -13.85 35.34
CA CYS A 56 -12.21 -13.36 36.44
C CYS A 56 -13.11 -12.73 37.49
N GLY A 57 -13.02 -13.22 38.73
CA GLY A 57 -13.71 -12.68 39.89
C GLY A 57 -12.71 -12.07 40.87
N LEU A 58 -13.00 -10.86 41.37
CA LEU A 58 -12.21 -10.14 42.36
C LEU A 58 -13.09 -9.17 43.15
N GLN A 59 -12.62 -8.71 44.30
CA GLN A 59 -13.22 -7.62 45.05
C GLN A 59 -12.36 -6.36 44.90
N VAL A 60 -12.99 -5.22 44.60
CA VAL A 60 -12.32 -3.91 44.52
C VAL A 60 -12.96 -3.00 45.56
N HIS A 61 -12.17 -2.53 46.53
CA HIS A 61 -12.67 -1.64 47.58
C HIS A 61 -12.81 -0.19 47.08
N ASN A 62 -13.46 0.66 47.88
CA ASN A 62 -13.68 2.06 47.52
C ASN A 62 -12.35 2.80 47.34
N ASN A 63 -12.18 3.47 46.19
CA ASN A 63 -10.96 4.16 45.75
C ASN A 63 -9.76 3.26 45.39
N ASP A 64 -9.93 1.93 45.38
CA ASP A 64 -8.89 1.01 44.91
C ASP A 64 -8.95 0.82 43.38
N LYS A 65 -7.83 0.37 42.81
CA LYS A 65 -7.71 -0.03 41.41
C LYS A 65 -7.08 -1.41 41.37
N GLU A 66 -7.65 -2.30 40.57
CA GLU A 66 -7.10 -3.63 40.31
C GLU A 66 -7.02 -3.87 38.79
N ILE A 67 -6.10 -4.74 38.40
CA ILE A 67 -5.83 -5.05 36.99
C ILE A 67 -6.17 -6.52 36.76
N VAL A 68 -6.95 -6.79 35.71
CA VAL A 68 -7.24 -8.13 35.21
C VAL A 68 -6.69 -8.25 33.80
N GLN A 69 -5.96 -9.34 33.54
CA GLN A 69 -5.28 -9.57 32.27
C GLN A 69 -5.89 -10.76 31.56
N PHE A 70 -6.22 -10.58 30.29
CA PHE A 70 -6.66 -11.64 29.39
C PHE A 70 -5.75 -11.71 28.16
N SER A 71 -5.65 -12.89 27.55
CA SER A 71 -5.04 -13.07 26.24
C SER A 71 -5.98 -13.85 25.33
N LEU A 72 -6.11 -13.42 24.07
CA LEU A 72 -6.79 -14.15 23.00
C LEU A 72 -5.79 -14.43 21.89
N VAL A 73 -5.61 -15.70 21.55
CA VAL A 73 -4.69 -16.15 20.51
C VAL A 73 -5.38 -17.13 19.59
N TRP A 74 -4.88 -17.28 18.37
CA TRP A 74 -5.30 -18.32 17.44
C TRP A 74 -4.08 -18.91 16.76
N ASP A 75 -4.07 -20.24 16.63
CA ASP A 75 -3.04 -20.99 15.95
C ASP A 75 -3.66 -21.59 14.68
N MET A 76 -3.31 -21.01 13.55
CA MET A 76 -3.66 -21.49 12.22
C MET A 76 -2.36 -21.48 11.40
N PRO A 77 -1.49 -22.48 11.54
CA PRO A 77 -0.12 -22.39 11.03
C PRO A 77 -0.04 -22.50 9.50
N ILE A 78 -1.06 -23.10 8.89
CA ILE A 78 -1.08 -23.43 7.47
C ILE A 78 -2.05 -22.52 6.71
N VAL A 79 -1.58 -21.94 5.62
CA VAL A 79 -2.38 -21.30 4.57
C VAL A 79 -2.50 -22.27 3.41
N LYS A 80 -3.72 -22.47 2.90
CA LYS A 80 -3.96 -23.22 1.67
C LYS A 80 -4.89 -22.41 0.79
N PHE A 81 -4.40 -22.04 -0.38
CA PHE A 81 -5.20 -21.38 -1.41
C PHE A 81 -5.92 -22.43 -2.26
N PRO A 82 -7.08 -22.10 -2.88
CA PRO A 82 -7.89 -23.07 -3.61
C PRO A 82 -7.12 -23.79 -4.73
N ASP A 83 -6.36 -23.04 -5.54
CA ASP A 83 -5.61 -23.57 -6.69
C ASP A 83 -4.12 -23.75 -6.40
N GLY A 84 -3.69 -23.42 -5.18
CA GLY A 84 -2.29 -23.56 -4.74
C GLY A 84 -1.86 -25.02 -4.68
N LYS A 85 -0.72 -25.35 -5.29
CA LYS A 85 -0.21 -26.74 -5.34
C LYS A 85 0.28 -27.21 -3.97
N GLN A 86 0.77 -26.28 -3.16
CA GLN A 86 1.37 -26.56 -1.87
C GLN A 86 0.73 -25.72 -0.77
N SER A 87 0.67 -26.30 0.42
CA SER A 87 0.29 -25.58 1.62
C SER A 87 1.49 -24.78 2.12
N MET A 88 1.27 -23.53 2.52
CA MET A 88 2.32 -22.61 2.95
C MET A 88 2.22 -22.40 4.46
N LYS A 89 3.35 -22.15 5.12
CA LYS A 89 3.38 -21.88 6.57
C LYS A 89 3.31 -20.39 6.84
N ARG A 90 2.48 -19.96 7.81
CA ARG A 90 2.49 -18.57 8.30
C ARG A 90 3.79 -18.28 9.02
N TYR A 91 4.34 -17.09 8.82
CA TYR A 91 5.68 -16.73 9.28
C TYR A 91 5.90 -16.89 10.80
N TYR A 92 4.86 -16.71 11.63
CA TYR A 92 4.98 -16.89 13.08
C TYR A 92 5.42 -18.31 13.49
N THR A 93 5.22 -19.32 12.64
CA THR A 93 5.67 -20.71 12.90
C THR A 93 7.20 -20.83 12.93
N LYS A 94 7.92 -19.79 12.49
CA LYS A 94 9.37 -19.67 12.69
C LYS A 94 9.76 -19.59 14.17
N PHE A 95 8.87 -19.01 15.00
CA PHE A 95 9.12 -18.79 16.43
C PHE A 95 8.45 -19.84 17.31
N PHE A 96 7.28 -20.34 16.89
CA PHE A 96 6.51 -21.34 17.62
C PHE A 96 6.43 -22.62 16.78
N LYS A 97 6.98 -23.72 17.31
CA LYS A 97 7.07 -24.99 16.56
C LYS A 97 5.68 -25.52 16.20
N ASP A 98 5.56 -26.02 14.98
CA ASP A 98 4.34 -26.61 14.41
C ASP A 98 4.10 -28.06 14.92
N SER A 99 4.13 -28.26 16.24
CA SER A 99 4.00 -29.58 16.87
C SER A 99 2.92 -29.59 17.94
N GLY A 100 1.67 -29.79 17.52
CA GLY A 100 0.52 -29.95 18.41
C GLY A 100 -0.17 -28.63 18.77
N ASN A 101 -0.87 -28.61 19.91
CA ASN A 101 -1.63 -27.45 20.35
C ASN A 101 -0.71 -26.43 21.06
N ILE A 102 -0.23 -25.43 20.34
CA ILE A 102 0.64 -24.37 20.89
C ILE A 102 -0.12 -23.19 21.50
N CYS A 103 -1.45 -23.16 21.41
CA CYS A 103 -2.25 -22.04 21.93
C CYS A 103 -1.99 -21.72 23.42
N PRO A 104 -1.77 -22.69 24.34
CA PRO A 104 -1.41 -22.38 25.72
C PRO A 104 -0.07 -21.64 25.84
N GLU A 105 0.94 -22.05 25.06
CA GLU A 105 2.25 -21.39 25.00
C GLU A 105 2.12 -19.97 24.45
N LEU A 106 1.34 -19.77 23.38
CA LEU A 106 1.06 -18.44 22.83
C LEU A 106 0.36 -17.53 23.84
N CYS A 107 -0.66 -18.02 24.55
CA CYS A 107 -1.32 -17.25 25.61
C CYS A 107 -0.33 -16.83 26.69
N LEU A 108 0.50 -17.76 27.18
CA LEU A 108 1.51 -17.47 28.18
C LEU A 108 2.51 -16.42 27.68
N TYR A 109 3.02 -16.59 26.46
CA TYR A 109 3.93 -15.64 25.83
C TYR A 109 3.33 -14.24 25.75
N CYS A 110 2.05 -14.10 25.37
CA CYS A 110 1.35 -12.81 25.38
C CYS A 110 1.27 -12.20 26.79
N LEU A 111 0.82 -12.97 27.78
CA LEU A 111 0.64 -12.49 29.16
C LEU A 111 1.98 -12.11 29.83
N GLU A 112 3.08 -12.76 29.46
CA GLU A 112 4.42 -12.45 29.98
C GLU A 112 5.06 -11.23 29.31
N ASN A 113 4.65 -10.88 28.08
CA ASN A 113 5.35 -9.88 27.27
C ASN A 113 4.54 -8.60 26.96
N TYR A 114 3.22 -8.58 27.21
CA TYR A 114 2.38 -7.44 26.79
C TYR A 114 2.87 -6.09 27.33
N GLY A 115 3.35 -6.01 28.58
CA GLY A 115 3.85 -4.75 29.16
C GLY A 115 5.08 -4.20 28.43
N LYS A 116 5.96 -5.09 27.93
CA LYS A 116 7.07 -4.70 27.06
C LYS A 116 6.55 -4.21 25.71
N TRP A 117 5.50 -4.85 25.17
CA TRP A 117 4.91 -4.44 23.90
C TRP A 117 4.23 -3.08 23.99
N GLU A 118 3.50 -2.80 25.07
CA GLU A 118 2.90 -1.48 25.34
C GLU A 118 3.98 -0.40 25.36
N GLN A 119 5.11 -0.65 26.05
CA GLN A 119 6.24 0.27 26.05
C GLN A 119 6.80 0.48 24.64
N LEU A 120 7.10 -0.60 23.90
CA LEU A 120 7.64 -0.51 22.55
C LEU A 120 6.69 0.23 21.60
N ILE A 121 5.37 0.02 21.74
CA ILE A 121 4.34 0.74 20.98
C ILE A 121 4.40 2.24 21.31
N GLY A 122 4.45 2.60 22.60
CA GLY A 122 4.62 3.98 23.01
C GLY A 122 5.90 4.60 22.44
N ASP A 123 7.04 3.92 22.55
CA ASP A 123 8.35 4.42 22.14
C ASP A 123 8.39 4.84 20.66
N TRP A 124 7.77 4.06 19.75
CA TRP A 124 7.75 4.43 18.33
C TRP A 124 6.69 5.47 17.97
N GLN A 125 5.58 5.54 18.72
CA GLN A 125 4.51 6.51 18.46
C GLN A 125 4.79 7.91 19.05
N ASN A 126 5.49 7.97 20.20
CA ASN A 126 5.64 9.20 20.99
C ASN A 126 6.29 10.34 20.21
N GLY A 127 7.23 10.07 19.30
CA GLY A 127 7.84 11.10 18.46
C GLY A 127 6.82 11.92 17.66
N ILE A 128 5.76 11.27 17.17
CA ILE A 128 4.67 11.94 16.45
C ILE A 128 3.60 12.45 17.44
N LEU A 129 3.24 11.67 18.47
CA LEU A 129 2.19 12.05 19.42
C LEU A 129 2.54 13.31 20.24
N GLU A 130 3.80 13.45 20.63
CA GLU A 130 4.31 14.60 21.41
C GLU A 130 4.67 15.80 20.53
N SER A 131 4.61 15.66 19.20
CA SER A 131 4.87 16.75 18.27
C SER A 131 3.76 17.82 18.29
N ALA A 132 4.06 18.99 17.72
CA ALA A 132 3.10 20.08 17.54
C ALA A 132 2.14 19.86 16.34
N HIS A 133 2.11 18.67 15.74
CA HIS A 133 1.18 18.36 14.66
C HIS A 133 -0.28 18.40 15.14
N LEU A 134 -1.20 18.65 14.21
CA LEU A 134 -2.64 18.69 14.47
C LEU A 134 -3.16 17.30 14.86
N GLU A 135 -4.13 17.25 15.77
CA GLU A 135 -4.68 15.99 16.30
C GLU A 135 -5.26 15.07 15.22
N TRP A 136 -5.90 15.64 14.20
CA TRP A 136 -6.40 14.87 13.05
C TRP A 136 -5.28 14.10 12.35
N TYR A 137 -4.10 14.70 12.21
CA TYR A 137 -2.96 14.09 11.53
C TYR A 137 -2.39 12.93 12.35
N LYS A 138 -2.21 13.15 13.66
CA LYS A 138 -1.80 12.12 14.62
C LYS A 138 -2.76 10.93 14.59
N SER A 139 -4.06 11.18 14.53
CA SER A 139 -5.06 10.12 14.37
C SER A 139 -4.91 9.40 13.03
N ALA A 140 -4.88 10.12 11.91
CA ALA A 140 -4.87 9.54 10.57
C ALA A 140 -3.62 8.66 10.34
N ILE A 141 -2.43 9.15 10.66
CA ILE A 141 -1.17 8.45 10.35
C ILE A 141 -1.06 7.09 11.03
N PHE A 142 -1.57 6.97 12.27
CA PHE A 142 -1.58 5.69 12.98
C PHE A 142 -2.78 4.84 12.59
N ASN A 143 -3.98 5.42 12.45
CA ASN A 143 -5.17 4.62 12.19
C ASN A 143 -5.19 4.05 10.77
N GLU A 144 -4.63 4.71 9.76
CA GLU A 144 -4.51 4.14 8.41
C GLU A 144 -3.62 2.88 8.36
N LEU A 145 -2.70 2.69 9.32
CA LEU A 145 -1.87 1.48 9.41
C LEU A 145 -2.68 0.21 9.71
N TYR A 146 -3.95 0.32 10.13
CA TYR A 146 -4.82 -0.84 10.31
C TYR A 146 -4.76 -1.79 9.10
N TYR A 147 -4.67 -1.21 7.90
CA TYR A 147 -4.75 -1.93 6.64
C TYR A 147 -3.57 -2.89 6.42
N VAL A 148 -2.39 -2.62 7.00
CA VAL A 148 -1.24 -3.54 6.95
C VAL A 148 -1.58 -4.89 7.62
N THR A 149 -2.54 -4.91 8.54
CA THR A 149 -3.01 -6.13 9.22
C THR A 149 -4.37 -6.62 8.70
N SER A 150 -5.29 -5.71 8.38
CA SER A 150 -6.67 -6.03 7.99
C SER A 150 -6.85 -6.23 6.48
N GLY A 151 -5.88 -5.85 5.65
CA GLY A 151 -5.93 -5.96 4.19
C GLY A 151 -5.68 -7.39 3.67
N GLY A 152 -6.23 -8.41 4.32
CA GLY A 152 -6.04 -9.82 3.92
C GLY A 152 -4.58 -10.30 3.96
N THR A 153 -3.75 -9.69 4.80
CA THR A 153 -2.30 -9.88 4.83
C THR A 153 -1.89 -11.33 5.02
N ILE A 154 -0.97 -11.78 4.16
CA ILE A 154 -0.25 -13.04 4.28
C ILE A 154 1.23 -12.78 4.50
N TRP A 155 1.77 -13.39 5.54
CA TRP A 155 3.19 -13.40 5.81
C TRP A 155 3.63 -14.86 5.93
N LEU A 156 4.45 -15.30 4.98
CA LEU A 156 4.70 -16.71 4.72
C LEU A 156 6.17 -17.07 4.96
N LEU A 157 6.39 -18.20 5.62
CA LEU A 157 7.71 -18.79 5.81
C LEU A 157 8.10 -19.60 4.56
N LEU A 158 9.33 -19.41 4.08
CA LEU A 158 9.89 -20.23 3.02
C LEU A 158 10.32 -21.59 3.54
N ASP A 159 10.14 -22.64 2.73
CA ASP A 159 10.71 -23.95 3.00
C ASP A 159 12.19 -24.05 2.59
N GLU A 160 12.84 -25.15 2.97
CA GLU A 160 14.28 -25.38 2.71
C GLU A 160 14.60 -25.41 1.21
N ALA A 161 13.70 -25.90 0.37
CA ALA A 161 13.91 -25.96 -1.07
C ALA A 161 13.82 -24.56 -1.70
N GLN A 162 12.85 -23.76 -1.28
CA GLN A 162 12.72 -22.37 -1.71
C GLN A 162 13.93 -21.53 -1.27
N ILE A 163 14.44 -21.74 -0.05
CA ILE A 163 15.63 -21.04 0.46
C ILE A 163 16.87 -21.41 -0.37
N ALA A 164 17.03 -22.68 -0.76
CA ALA A 164 18.19 -23.15 -1.51
C ALA A 164 18.34 -22.52 -2.91
N GLU A 165 17.25 -22.02 -3.48
CA GLU A 165 17.23 -21.35 -4.80
C GLU A 165 17.54 -19.83 -4.70
N LEU A 166 17.64 -19.28 -3.49
CA LEU A 166 17.85 -17.85 -3.28
C LEU A 166 19.34 -17.52 -3.02
N PRO A 167 19.83 -16.36 -3.49
CA PRO A 167 21.14 -15.85 -3.08
C PRO A 167 21.23 -15.68 -1.55
N GLU A 168 22.40 -15.90 -0.96
CA GLU A 168 22.60 -15.86 0.50
C GLU A 168 22.16 -14.54 1.16
N HIS A 169 22.27 -13.42 0.44
CA HIS A 169 21.90 -12.08 0.93
C HIS A 169 20.43 -11.70 0.65
N ASP A 170 19.63 -12.61 0.11
CA ASP A 170 18.22 -12.34 -0.19
C ASP A 170 17.40 -12.19 1.11
N PRO A 171 16.69 -11.05 1.30
CA PRO A 171 15.95 -10.79 2.53
C PRO A 171 14.85 -11.84 2.80
N ARG A 172 14.33 -12.51 1.77
CA ARG A 172 13.25 -13.50 1.93
C ARG A 172 13.68 -14.73 2.72
N ILE A 173 14.98 -15.04 2.76
CA ILE A 173 15.51 -16.13 3.61
C ILE A 173 15.26 -15.83 5.08
N GLN A 174 15.52 -14.58 5.50
CA GLN A 174 15.35 -14.18 6.88
C GLN A 174 13.91 -13.78 7.18
N TYR A 175 13.23 -13.08 6.28
CA TYR A 175 11.95 -12.41 6.56
C TYR A 175 10.76 -13.05 5.85
N GLY A 176 10.92 -14.15 5.12
CA GLY A 176 9.82 -14.81 4.43
C GLY A 176 9.30 -14.00 3.23
N ARG A 177 8.08 -14.32 2.77
CA ARG A 177 7.35 -13.57 1.75
C ARG A 177 6.19 -12.80 2.37
N PHE A 178 5.99 -11.57 1.94
CA PHE A 178 4.93 -10.70 2.45
C PHE A 178 4.00 -10.26 1.33
N ALA A 179 2.69 -10.35 1.55
CA ALA A 179 1.70 -9.75 0.68
C ALA A 179 0.45 -9.31 1.42
N TYR A 180 -0.25 -8.34 0.84
CA TYR A 180 -1.53 -7.83 1.32
C TYR A 180 -2.37 -7.40 0.12
N LEU A 181 -3.68 -7.43 0.27
CA LEU A 181 -4.63 -7.16 -0.79
C LEU A 181 -4.63 -5.69 -1.17
N GLU A 182 -4.90 -5.42 -2.44
CA GLU A 182 -5.17 -4.07 -2.94
C GLU A 182 -6.35 -3.42 -2.21
N GLY A 183 -7.46 -4.16 -2.12
CA GLY A 183 -8.66 -3.76 -1.38
C GLY A 183 -9.44 -4.99 -0.89
N LEU A 184 -10.46 -4.76 -0.05
CA LEU A 184 -11.37 -5.85 0.36
C LEU A 184 -12.31 -6.30 -0.77
N GLU A 185 -12.55 -5.43 -1.75
CA GLU A 185 -13.34 -5.74 -2.96
C GLU A 185 -12.45 -6.18 -4.14
N TYR A 186 -11.19 -5.72 -4.14
CA TYR A 186 -10.19 -5.96 -5.17
C TYR A 186 -9.11 -6.87 -4.58
N ARG A 187 -9.32 -8.19 -4.68
CA ARG A 187 -8.62 -9.20 -3.88
C ARG A 187 -7.29 -9.68 -4.49
N MET A 188 -6.61 -8.82 -5.24
CA MET A 188 -5.28 -9.11 -5.77
C MET A 188 -4.21 -8.70 -4.76
N PHE A 189 -3.20 -9.54 -4.59
CA PHE A 189 -2.10 -9.32 -3.67
C PHE A 189 -1.04 -8.40 -4.26
N ASN A 190 -0.59 -7.42 -3.48
CA ASN A 190 0.51 -6.52 -3.84
C ASN A 190 0.32 -5.84 -5.21
N THR A 191 -0.90 -5.41 -5.54
CA THR A 191 -1.15 -4.63 -6.77
C THR A 191 -0.19 -3.46 -6.83
N TYR A 192 0.71 -3.48 -7.80
CA TYR A 192 2.00 -2.81 -7.69
C TYR A 192 1.93 -1.33 -8.03
N ASP A 193 1.06 -0.97 -8.96
CA ASP A 193 0.76 0.41 -9.31
C ASP A 193 0.07 1.17 -8.15
N VAL A 194 -0.62 0.44 -7.27
CA VAL A 194 -1.25 0.96 -6.03
C VAL A 194 -0.25 0.92 -4.87
N HIS A 195 0.51 -0.18 -4.74
CA HIS A 195 1.59 -0.34 -3.77
C HIS A 195 2.66 0.75 -3.90
N PHE A 196 2.87 1.31 -5.09
CA PHE A 196 3.70 2.50 -5.32
C PHE A 196 3.38 3.66 -4.35
N TYR A 197 2.09 3.88 -4.07
CA TYR A 197 1.64 4.89 -3.11
C TYR A 197 1.63 4.36 -1.67
N ALA A 198 1.26 3.09 -1.46
CA ALA A 198 1.10 2.52 -0.13
C ALA A 198 2.42 2.20 0.59
N SER A 199 3.46 1.86 -0.18
CA SER A 199 4.71 1.26 0.32
C SER A 199 5.58 2.16 1.18
N PHE A 200 5.24 3.45 1.29
CA PHE A 200 5.88 4.36 2.25
C PHE A 200 5.72 3.87 3.69
N ALA A 201 4.54 3.34 4.04
CA ALA A 201 4.33 2.74 5.36
C ALA A 201 5.27 1.55 5.59
N LEU A 202 5.47 0.67 4.60
CA LEU A 202 6.35 -0.48 4.74
C LEU A 202 7.82 -0.10 4.76
N ILE A 203 8.31 0.75 3.84
CA ILE A 203 9.73 1.08 3.79
C ILE A 203 10.20 1.84 5.03
N MET A 204 9.32 2.65 5.64
CA MET A 204 9.65 3.42 6.85
C MET A 204 9.56 2.56 8.12
N LEU A 205 8.57 1.67 8.24
CA LEU A 205 8.30 0.94 9.49
C LEU A 205 8.76 -0.52 9.48
N TRP A 206 8.66 -1.19 8.33
CA TRP A 206 9.02 -2.59 8.13
C TRP A 206 9.89 -2.78 6.86
N PRO A 207 11.04 -2.10 6.76
CA PRO A 207 11.83 -2.05 5.53
C PRO A 207 12.20 -3.44 5.00
N LYS A 208 12.43 -4.41 5.89
CA LYS A 208 12.79 -5.77 5.48
C LYS A 208 11.64 -6.53 4.79
N LEU A 209 10.39 -6.20 5.11
CA LEU A 209 9.21 -6.73 4.40
C LEU A 209 9.05 -6.05 3.04
N GLN A 210 9.26 -4.73 2.96
CA GLN A 210 9.28 -4.02 1.68
C GLN A 210 10.33 -4.60 0.73
N LEU A 211 11.56 -4.81 1.21
CA LEU A 211 12.62 -5.40 0.40
C LEU A 211 12.26 -6.82 -0.02
N SER A 212 11.71 -7.66 0.87
CA SER A 212 11.22 -9.00 0.51
C SER A 212 10.23 -8.95 -0.67
N LEU A 213 9.24 -8.06 -0.61
CA LEU A 213 8.25 -7.87 -1.68
C LEU A 213 8.90 -7.40 -2.98
N GLN A 214 9.85 -6.46 -2.89
CA GLN A 214 10.55 -5.92 -4.05
C GLN A 214 11.43 -6.97 -4.75
N TYR A 215 12.01 -7.94 -4.02
CA TYR A 215 12.70 -9.10 -4.60
C TYR A 215 11.75 -10.07 -5.31
N ASP A 216 10.53 -10.26 -4.79
CA ASP A 216 9.51 -11.02 -5.50
C ASP A 216 9.13 -10.33 -6.83
N MET A 217 8.88 -9.02 -6.82
CA MET A 217 8.62 -8.21 -8.03
C MET A 217 9.76 -8.34 -9.05
N LYS A 218 11.00 -8.25 -8.59
CA LYS A 218 12.20 -8.43 -9.42
C LYS A 218 12.22 -9.78 -10.13
N ASP A 219 12.00 -10.87 -9.40
CA ASP A 219 12.02 -12.22 -9.99
C ASP A 219 10.87 -12.42 -10.99
N ALA A 220 9.71 -11.83 -10.74
CA ALA A 220 8.54 -11.91 -11.60
C ALA A 220 8.70 -11.20 -12.96
N ILE A 221 9.65 -10.26 -13.11
CA ILE A 221 9.87 -9.54 -14.39
C ILE A 221 10.20 -10.50 -15.53
N LYS A 222 11.06 -11.50 -15.29
CA LYS A 222 11.47 -12.48 -16.31
C LYS A 222 10.52 -13.67 -16.43
N TYR A 223 9.57 -13.80 -15.51
CA TYR A 223 8.57 -14.85 -15.56
C TYR A 223 7.61 -14.60 -16.73
N GLU A 224 7.19 -15.69 -17.38
CA GLU A 224 6.28 -15.71 -18.51
C GLU A 224 5.22 -16.79 -18.26
N ASP A 225 3.96 -16.41 -18.39
CA ASP A 225 2.82 -17.34 -18.41
C ASP A 225 1.99 -17.07 -19.67
N LYS A 226 1.99 -18.07 -20.56
CA LYS A 226 1.28 -18.06 -21.85
C LYS A 226 -0.13 -18.62 -21.75
N SER A 227 -0.60 -18.95 -20.55
CA SER A 227 -2.01 -19.28 -20.34
C SER A 227 -2.87 -18.13 -20.84
N ASN A 228 -3.93 -18.47 -21.56
CA ASN A 228 -4.82 -17.49 -22.16
C ASN A 228 -5.78 -16.95 -21.10
N ILE A 229 -5.78 -15.64 -20.92
CA ILE A 229 -6.78 -14.92 -20.13
C ILE A 229 -7.61 -14.03 -21.04
N TRP A 230 -8.85 -13.79 -20.63
CA TRP A 230 -9.77 -12.93 -21.34
C TRP A 230 -9.75 -11.53 -20.75
N TYR A 231 -9.30 -10.55 -21.53
CA TYR A 231 -9.29 -9.15 -21.11
C TYR A 231 -10.71 -8.60 -21.17
N LEU A 232 -11.30 -8.34 -19.99
CA LEU A 232 -12.73 -8.00 -19.89
C LEU A 232 -13.09 -6.69 -20.59
N TYR A 233 -12.15 -5.75 -20.70
CA TYR A 233 -12.39 -4.44 -21.27
C TYR A 233 -12.70 -4.46 -22.78
N ASN A 234 -11.96 -5.25 -23.56
CA ASN A 234 -12.05 -5.26 -25.03
C ASN A 234 -12.37 -6.65 -25.61
N GLY A 235 -12.45 -7.67 -24.76
CA GLY A 235 -12.74 -9.04 -25.14
C GLY A 235 -11.58 -9.77 -25.84
N VAL A 236 -10.39 -9.18 -25.90
CA VAL A 236 -9.20 -9.81 -26.48
C VAL A 236 -8.69 -10.90 -25.55
N VAL A 237 -8.20 -11.99 -26.13
CA VAL A 237 -7.52 -13.07 -25.40
C VAL A 237 -6.01 -12.87 -25.55
N GLY A 238 -5.29 -12.88 -24.44
CA GLY A 238 -3.84 -12.70 -24.41
C GLY A 238 -3.17 -13.51 -23.30
N PRO A 239 -1.83 -13.46 -23.22
CA PRO A 239 -1.08 -14.15 -22.19
C PRO A 239 -1.33 -13.54 -20.81
N ARG A 240 -1.40 -14.37 -19.77
CA ARG A 240 -1.53 -13.90 -18.37
C ARG A 240 -0.35 -13.04 -17.92
N LYS A 241 0.88 -13.45 -18.26
CA LYS A 241 2.10 -12.71 -17.95
C LYS A 241 3.04 -12.69 -19.13
N THR A 242 3.20 -11.52 -19.74
CA THR A 242 4.23 -11.27 -20.75
C THR A 242 5.60 -11.17 -20.08
N LYS A 243 6.63 -11.73 -20.72
CA LYS A 243 8.01 -11.64 -20.24
C LYS A 243 8.54 -10.20 -20.30
N ASP A 244 9.49 -9.88 -19.41
CA ASP A 244 10.23 -8.61 -19.37
C ASP A 244 9.36 -7.39 -19.02
N THR A 245 8.22 -7.64 -18.36
CA THR A 245 7.32 -6.62 -17.79
C THR A 245 7.14 -6.85 -16.29
N VAL A 246 6.95 -5.77 -15.54
CA VAL A 246 6.56 -5.85 -14.13
C VAL A 246 5.13 -6.41 -14.03
N PRO A 247 4.85 -7.39 -13.15
CA PRO A 247 3.47 -7.83 -12.94
C PRO A 247 2.62 -6.73 -12.31
N HIS A 248 1.33 -6.75 -12.58
CA HIS A 248 0.36 -5.91 -11.88
C HIS A 248 0.22 -6.37 -10.44
N ASP A 249 0.07 -7.67 -10.20
CA ASP A 249 -0.19 -8.23 -8.87
C ASP A 249 0.42 -9.63 -8.71
N PHE A 250 0.43 -10.11 -7.47
CA PHE A 250 0.94 -11.42 -7.07
C PHE A 250 -0.14 -12.50 -6.93
N GLY A 251 -1.28 -12.31 -7.57
CA GLY A 251 -2.37 -13.27 -7.63
C GLY A 251 -3.55 -12.91 -6.74
N ASP A 252 -4.64 -13.68 -6.84
CA ASP A 252 -5.86 -13.55 -6.04
C ASP A 252 -5.94 -14.63 -4.94
N SER A 253 -6.53 -14.26 -3.80
CA SER A 253 -6.88 -15.17 -2.70
C SER A 253 -7.68 -16.42 -3.09
N ASP A 254 -8.47 -16.36 -4.16
CA ASP A 254 -9.27 -17.49 -4.67
C ASP A 254 -8.52 -18.38 -5.68
N GLU A 255 -7.29 -18.01 -6.07
CA GLU A 255 -6.45 -18.77 -7.01
C GLU A 255 -5.22 -19.38 -6.29
N ALA A 256 -4.00 -19.02 -6.73
CA ALA A 256 -2.72 -19.49 -6.20
C ALA A 256 -1.70 -18.32 -6.16
N PRO A 257 -1.76 -17.44 -5.15
CA PRO A 257 -0.83 -16.34 -5.00
C PRO A 257 0.64 -16.78 -5.09
N TYR A 258 1.50 -15.94 -5.68
CA TYR A 258 2.90 -16.23 -6.07
C TYR A 258 3.11 -17.28 -7.16
N GLU A 259 2.18 -18.20 -7.40
CA GLU A 259 2.23 -19.15 -8.52
C GLU A 259 1.54 -18.60 -9.78
N LEU A 260 0.35 -18.02 -9.61
CA LEU A 260 -0.49 -17.44 -10.67
C LEU A 260 -0.58 -15.93 -10.50
N ILE A 261 0.50 -15.23 -10.84
CA ILE A 261 0.56 -13.75 -10.80
C ILE A 261 -0.27 -13.12 -11.93
N ASN A 262 -0.53 -11.81 -11.86
CA ASN A 262 -1.43 -11.07 -12.77
C ASN A 262 -2.84 -11.67 -12.80
N SER A 263 -3.53 -11.69 -11.66
CA SER A 263 -4.94 -12.08 -11.59
C SER A 263 -5.88 -11.00 -12.15
N TYR A 264 -5.45 -9.74 -12.18
CA TYR A 264 -6.24 -8.64 -12.73
C TYR A 264 -6.65 -8.91 -14.20
N PRO A 265 -7.95 -9.07 -14.51
CA PRO A 265 -8.39 -9.56 -15.81
C PRO A 265 -8.93 -8.46 -16.73
N ILE A 266 -9.00 -7.20 -16.29
CA ILE A 266 -9.73 -6.17 -17.05
C ILE A 266 -8.93 -5.74 -18.29
N HIS A 267 -7.64 -5.48 -18.13
CA HIS A 267 -6.74 -5.00 -19.19
C HIS A 267 -5.52 -5.91 -19.36
N ASP A 268 -4.88 -5.77 -20.51
CA ASP A 268 -3.50 -6.24 -20.70
C ASP A 268 -2.52 -5.33 -19.96
N VAL A 269 -2.17 -5.72 -18.74
CA VAL A 269 -1.25 -4.98 -17.87
C VAL A 269 0.19 -4.98 -18.38
N SER A 270 0.55 -5.85 -19.34
CA SER A 270 1.91 -5.89 -19.88
C SER A 270 2.27 -4.67 -20.73
N ASN A 271 1.25 -3.92 -21.17
CA ASN A 271 1.39 -2.68 -21.93
C ASN A 271 1.07 -1.44 -21.07
N TRP A 272 1.02 -1.57 -19.75
CA TRP A 272 0.82 -0.41 -18.87
C TRP A 272 2.09 0.43 -18.75
N ARG A 273 1.94 1.74 -18.93
CA ARG A 273 3.01 2.73 -19.06
C ARG A 273 3.63 3.11 -17.74
N ASP A 274 3.03 2.74 -16.61
CA ASP A 274 3.44 3.15 -15.27
C ASP A 274 4.14 2.04 -14.48
N LEU A 275 3.75 0.76 -14.60
CA LEU A 275 4.28 -0.35 -13.80
C LEU A 275 5.82 -0.47 -13.87
N ASN A 276 6.39 -0.48 -15.08
CA ASN A 276 7.84 -0.56 -15.29
C ASN A 276 8.58 0.62 -14.64
N LEU A 277 7.99 1.81 -14.72
CA LEU A 277 8.58 3.05 -14.22
C LEU A 277 8.50 3.11 -12.70
N LYS A 278 7.36 2.71 -12.14
CA LYS A 278 7.12 2.57 -10.71
C LYS A 278 8.08 1.57 -10.07
N PHE A 279 8.47 0.49 -10.76
CA PHE A 279 9.51 -0.42 -10.29
C PHE A 279 10.87 0.26 -10.14
N VAL A 280 11.32 0.97 -11.18
CA VAL A 280 12.60 1.68 -11.18
C VAL A 280 12.66 2.73 -10.07
N LEU A 281 11.57 3.48 -9.91
CA LEU A 281 11.41 4.48 -8.87
C LEU A 281 11.42 3.85 -7.46
N GLN A 282 10.63 2.79 -7.22
CA GLN A 282 10.57 2.09 -5.93
C GLN A 282 11.93 1.49 -5.53
N VAL A 283 12.66 0.86 -6.46
CA VAL A 283 14.00 0.34 -6.19
C VAL A 283 14.90 1.42 -5.62
N TYR A 284 14.96 2.59 -6.25
CA TYR A 284 15.86 3.64 -5.77
C TYR A 284 15.40 4.29 -4.47
N ARG A 285 14.09 4.51 -4.28
CA ARG A 285 13.54 4.97 -3.00
C ARG A 285 13.94 4.03 -1.87
N ASP A 286 13.75 2.72 -2.06
CA ASP A 286 14.02 1.72 -1.03
C ASP A 286 15.51 1.68 -0.66
N TYR A 287 16.40 1.86 -1.66
CA TYR A 287 17.83 2.03 -1.46
C TYR A 287 18.16 3.27 -0.61
N VAL A 288 17.60 4.44 -0.95
CA VAL A 288 17.90 5.71 -0.26
C VAL A 288 17.36 5.74 1.16
N ILE A 289 16.13 5.23 1.39
CA ILE A 289 15.48 5.30 2.70
C ILE A 289 16.04 4.27 3.68
N SER A 290 16.22 3.01 3.26
CA SER A 290 16.35 1.92 4.23
C SER A 290 17.69 1.19 4.26
N VAL A 291 18.37 1.05 3.12
CA VAL A 291 19.50 0.11 3.03
C VAL A 291 20.83 0.80 2.84
N ASN A 292 20.88 1.84 1.99
CA ASN A 292 22.11 2.37 1.41
C ASN A 292 23.10 1.24 1.00
N ASP A 293 22.55 0.11 0.54
CA ASP A 293 23.30 -1.10 0.22
C ASP A 293 23.45 -1.23 -1.29
N ILE A 294 24.70 -1.20 -1.73
CA ILE A 294 25.07 -1.32 -3.13
C ILE A 294 24.70 -2.72 -3.67
N GLN A 295 24.72 -3.76 -2.83
CA GLN A 295 24.35 -5.11 -3.26
C GLN A 295 22.90 -5.18 -3.72
N TYR A 296 22.00 -4.52 -2.98
CA TYR A 296 20.60 -4.39 -3.39
C TYR A 296 20.45 -3.74 -4.77
N LEU A 297 21.15 -2.63 -5.03
CA LEU A 297 21.13 -2.00 -6.36
C LEU A 297 21.69 -2.93 -7.45
N ARG A 298 22.77 -3.68 -7.17
CA ARG A 298 23.34 -4.63 -8.13
C ARG A 298 22.35 -5.74 -8.49
N ASP A 299 21.63 -6.28 -7.50
CA ASP A 299 20.62 -7.31 -7.73
C ASP A 299 19.48 -6.81 -8.62
N MET A 300 19.09 -5.55 -8.44
CA MET A 300 17.97 -4.94 -9.16
C MET A 300 18.35 -4.39 -10.53
N PHE A 301 19.60 -3.95 -10.73
CA PHE A 301 19.99 -3.14 -11.89
C PHE A 301 19.74 -3.81 -13.24
N ASN A 302 20.01 -5.12 -13.35
CA ASN A 302 19.72 -5.86 -14.58
C ASN A 302 18.22 -5.83 -14.92
N TYR A 303 17.35 -5.91 -13.91
CA TYR A 303 15.90 -5.90 -14.08
C TYR A 303 15.38 -4.47 -14.35
N MET A 304 15.95 -3.46 -13.69
CA MET A 304 15.71 -2.05 -14.06
C MET A 304 16.05 -1.81 -15.54
N THR A 305 17.17 -2.35 -16.00
CA THR A 305 17.59 -2.22 -17.41
C THR A 305 16.61 -2.89 -18.35
N ILE A 306 16.14 -4.11 -18.04
CA ILE A 306 15.15 -4.82 -18.85
C ILE A 306 13.88 -3.98 -19.01
N VAL A 307 13.31 -3.48 -17.91
CA VAL A 307 12.04 -2.75 -17.95
C VAL A 307 12.18 -1.36 -18.56
N MET A 308 13.31 -0.67 -18.35
CA MET A 308 13.61 0.61 -19.00
C MET A 308 13.75 0.45 -20.52
N ARG A 309 14.45 -0.61 -20.97
CA ARG A 309 14.56 -0.94 -22.40
C ARG A 309 13.23 -1.29 -23.02
N LYS A 310 12.42 -2.10 -22.32
CA LYS A 310 11.06 -2.45 -22.75
C LYS A 310 10.19 -1.20 -22.92
N SER A 311 10.32 -0.24 -22.00
CA SER A 311 9.54 1.01 -22.01
C SER A 311 9.90 1.93 -23.19
N LEU A 312 11.07 1.78 -23.81
CA LEU A 312 11.43 2.51 -25.03
C LEU A 312 10.57 2.14 -26.23
N GLU A 313 9.91 0.98 -26.22
CA GLU A 313 8.96 0.57 -27.28
C GLU A 313 7.72 1.48 -27.32
N TRP A 314 7.46 2.24 -26.26
CA TRP A 314 6.34 3.17 -26.17
C TRP A 314 6.65 4.58 -26.70
N ASP A 315 7.90 4.89 -27.03
CA ASP A 315 8.29 6.10 -27.76
C ASP A 315 8.07 5.85 -29.26
N ILE A 316 6.91 6.25 -29.76
CA ILE A 316 6.45 5.94 -31.12
C ILE A 316 6.97 6.98 -32.12
N ASP A 317 7.20 8.22 -31.68
CA ASP A 317 7.63 9.34 -32.55
C ASP A 317 9.13 9.64 -32.49
N GLY A 318 9.88 8.95 -31.61
CA GLY A 318 11.33 9.03 -31.49
C GLY A 318 11.84 10.30 -30.80
N ASP A 319 10.96 11.04 -30.13
CA ASP A 319 11.31 12.27 -29.42
C ASP A 319 11.78 12.04 -27.98
N GLY A 320 11.97 10.78 -27.58
CA GLY A 320 12.47 10.35 -26.27
C GLY A 320 11.39 10.26 -25.21
N MET A 321 10.16 10.70 -25.49
CA MET A 321 9.01 10.60 -24.58
C MET A 321 8.17 9.38 -24.91
N ILE A 322 7.56 8.76 -23.90
CA ILE A 322 6.64 7.65 -24.10
C ILE A 322 5.22 8.14 -24.37
N GLU A 323 4.45 7.36 -25.13
CA GLU A 323 3.03 7.59 -25.40
C GLU A 323 2.10 6.53 -24.78
N ASN A 324 1.02 7.01 -24.16
CA ASN A 324 -0.17 6.24 -23.86
C ASN A 324 -0.93 5.90 -25.17
N SER A 325 -1.52 4.71 -25.25
CA SER A 325 -2.12 4.18 -26.49
C SER A 325 -3.48 4.76 -26.85
N GLY A 326 -4.10 5.59 -26.01
CA GLY A 326 -5.53 5.90 -26.15
C GLY A 326 -6.45 4.77 -25.69
N SER A 327 -5.93 3.92 -24.80
CA SER A 327 -6.67 2.93 -24.01
C SER A 327 -6.24 3.07 -22.55
N PRO A 328 -7.00 2.55 -21.57
CA PRO A 328 -6.53 2.53 -20.20
C PRO A 328 -5.32 1.61 -20.06
N ASP A 329 -4.16 2.22 -19.81
CA ASP A 329 -2.84 1.58 -19.83
C ASP A 329 -1.97 2.07 -18.65
N GLN A 330 -2.62 2.32 -17.51
CA GLN A 330 -2.02 2.78 -16.26
C GLN A 330 -3.06 2.68 -15.12
N THR A 331 -2.65 2.96 -13.87
CA THR A 331 -3.46 2.80 -12.63
C THR A 331 -4.87 3.42 -12.67
N TYR A 332 -5.08 4.54 -13.37
CA TYR A 332 -6.40 5.09 -13.71
C TYR A 332 -7.00 4.29 -14.87
N ASP A 333 -7.31 3.02 -14.59
CA ASP A 333 -7.72 1.98 -15.53
C ASP A 333 -9.08 2.22 -16.22
N ALA A 334 -9.77 3.31 -15.92
CA ALA A 334 -10.95 3.77 -16.65
C ALA A 334 -10.81 5.20 -17.17
N TRP A 335 -9.69 5.89 -16.94
CA TRP A 335 -9.44 7.25 -17.42
C TRP A 335 -8.40 7.25 -18.54
N ILE A 336 -8.90 7.32 -19.78
CA ILE A 336 -8.09 7.12 -20.98
C ILE A 336 -7.15 8.30 -21.23
N MET A 337 -5.86 8.01 -21.25
CA MET A 337 -4.79 8.90 -21.72
C MET A 337 -4.39 8.54 -23.16
N SER A 338 -4.06 9.55 -23.97
CA SER A 338 -3.58 9.33 -25.35
C SER A 338 -2.43 10.26 -25.73
N GLY A 339 -1.40 9.69 -26.34
CA GLY A 339 -0.14 10.38 -26.60
C GLY A 339 0.66 10.57 -25.31
N THR A 340 1.46 11.62 -25.22
CA THR A 340 2.19 11.93 -23.98
C THR A 340 1.20 12.41 -22.93
N SER A 341 1.18 11.80 -21.75
CA SER A 341 0.41 12.28 -20.58
C SER A 341 1.31 12.92 -19.53
N ALA A 342 0.75 13.83 -18.71
CA ALA A 342 1.50 14.39 -17.59
C ALA A 342 1.88 13.31 -16.57
N TYR A 343 0.99 12.36 -16.32
CA TYR A 343 1.20 11.25 -15.38
C TYR A 343 2.31 10.31 -15.84
N CYS A 344 2.11 9.56 -16.93
CA CYS A 344 3.10 8.57 -17.39
C CYS A 344 4.37 9.23 -17.92
N GLY A 345 4.26 10.37 -18.61
CA GLY A 345 5.43 11.13 -19.07
C GLY A 345 6.25 11.68 -17.91
N GLY A 346 5.60 12.16 -16.84
CA GLY A 346 6.29 12.61 -15.63
C GLY A 346 6.99 11.46 -14.90
N LEU A 347 6.33 10.30 -14.78
CA LEU A 347 6.94 9.08 -14.25
C LEU A 347 8.15 8.63 -15.09
N TRP A 348 8.09 8.78 -16.42
CA TRP A 348 9.19 8.44 -17.32
C TRP A 348 10.42 9.30 -17.09
N LEU A 349 10.24 10.63 -17.01
CA LEU A 349 11.33 11.54 -16.68
C LEU A 349 11.96 11.21 -15.33
N ALA A 350 11.12 10.91 -14.32
CA ALA A 350 11.59 10.56 -12.99
C ALA A 350 12.36 9.22 -12.99
N ALA A 351 11.84 8.20 -13.68
CA ALA A 351 12.48 6.89 -13.79
C ALA A 351 13.82 6.97 -14.54
N LEU A 352 13.91 7.78 -15.60
CA LEU A 352 15.16 8.08 -16.31
C LEU A 352 16.19 8.72 -15.37
N ALA A 353 15.81 9.76 -14.63
CA ALA A 353 16.69 10.45 -13.69
C ALA A 353 17.22 9.50 -12.61
N VAL A 354 16.33 8.68 -12.03
CA VAL A 354 16.69 7.63 -11.07
C VAL A 354 17.64 6.60 -11.69
N TYR A 355 17.32 6.10 -12.88
CA TYR A 355 18.10 5.07 -13.54
C TYR A 355 19.52 5.56 -13.85
N LEU A 356 19.67 6.81 -14.30
CA LEU A 356 20.98 7.45 -14.47
C LEU A 356 21.74 7.59 -13.16
N LYS A 357 21.05 7.90 -12.06
CA LYS A 357 21.65 7.97 -10.73
C LYS A 357 22.21 6.61 -10.31
N VAL A 358 21.44 5.54 -10.49
CA VAL A 358 21.88 4.16 -10.18
C VAL A 358 23.01 3.73 -11.11
N ALA A 359 22.92 4.00 -12.41
CA ALA A 359 23.99 3.70 -13.37
C ALA A 359 25.31 4.38 -12.97
N LYS A 360 25.25 5.63 -12.49
CA LYS A 360 26.42 6.32 -11.97
C LYS A 360 26.98 5.68 -10.69
N ILE A 361 26.12 5.28 -9.75
CA ILE A 361 26.52 4.58 -8.51
C ILE A 361 27.22 3.26 -8.83
N LEU A 362 26.72 2.52 -9.82
CA LEU A 362 27.25 1.21 -10.23
C LEU A 362 28.36 1.29 -11.30
N ASN A 363 28.73 2.50 -11.74
CA ASN A 363 29.74 2.76 -12.77
C ASN A 363 29.39 2.16 -14.16
N GLU A 364 28.10 2.15 -14.50
CA GLU A 364 27.54 1.65 -15.77
C GLU A 364 27.53 2.78 -16.82
N LEU A 365 28.72 3.19 -17.25
CA LEU A 365 28.93 4.41 -18.05
C LEU A 365 28.23 4.40 -19.42
N ASN A 366 28.15 3.25 -20.08
CA ASN A 366 27.49 3.13 -21.39
C ASN A 366 25.99 3.40 -21.27
N ILE A 367 25.35 2.81 -20.25
CA ILE A 367 23.94 3.06 -19.92
C ILE A 367 23.73 4.52 -19.57
N PHE A 368 24.61 5.09 -18.73
CA PHE A 368 24.53 6.48 -18.34
C PHE A 368 24.54 7.42 -19.55
N GLN A 369 25.47 7.24 -20.48
CA GLN A 369 25.58 8.08 -21.68
C GLN A 369 24.34 7.99 -22.56
N GLU A 370 23.86 6.78 -22.82
CA GLU A 370 22.72 6.55 -23.70
C GLU A 370 21.42 7.14 -23.13
N PHE A 371 21.09 6.83 -21.89
CA PHE A 371 19.84 7.28 -21.28
C PHE A 371 19.88 8.77 -20.89
N SER A 372 21.07 9.40 -20.79
CA SER A 372 21.18 10.86 -20.63
C SER A 372 20.64 11.58 -21.86
N VAL A 373 20.96 11.09 -23.06
CA VAL A 373 20.44 11.67 -24.32
C VAL A 373 18.92 11.50 -24.40
N ILE A 374 18.39 10.37 -23.93
CA ILE A 374 16.95 10.12 -23.90
C ILE A 374 16.27 11.09 -22.93
N LEU A 375 16.79 11.26 -21.72
CA LEU A 375 16.25 12.20 -20.73
C LEU A 375 16.23 13.65 -21.24
N GLU A 376 17.30 14.09 -21.91
CA GLU A 376 17.34 15.44 -22.50
C GLU A 376 16.23 15.64 -23.53
N LYS A 377 16.06 14.69 -24.47
CA LYS A 377 15.01 14.76 -25.49
C LYS A 377 13.61 14.68 -24.88
N ALA A 378 13.40 13.72 -23.99
CA ALA A 378 12.15 13.50 -23.26
C ALA A 378 11.71 14.76 -22.50
N THR A 379 12.64 15.45 -21.82
CA THR A 379 12.35 16.67 -21.06
C THR A 379 11.86 17.78 -21.99
N VAL A 380 12.50 17.96 -23.15
CA VAL A 380 12.07 18.94 -24.16
C VAL A 380 10.70 18.59 -24.72
N ALA A 381 10.46 17.30 -25.02
CA ALA A 381 9.20 16.80 -25.53
C ALA A 381 8.05 17.00 -24.53
N PHE A 382 8.24 16.64 -23.26
CA PHE A 382 7.28 16.83 -22.17
C PHE A 382 6.81 18.29 -22.08
N GLU A 383 7.77 19.19 -22.00
CA GLU A 383 7.51 20.62 -21.87
C GLU A 383 6.79 21.19 -23.08
N ARG A 384 7.22 20.83 -24.29
CA ARG A 384 6.59 21.29 -25.54
C ARG A 384 5.17 20.74 -25.69
N LYS A 385 4.95 19.47 -25.38
CA LYS A 385 3.68 18.76 -25.62
C LYS A 385 2.62 19.14 -24.58
N LEU A 386 2.99 19.46 -23.33
CA LEU A 386 2.05 19.53 -22.21
C LEU A 386 1.92 20.88 -21.48
N TRP A 387 2.98 21.71 -21.42
CA TRP A 387 2.94 22.91 -20.60
C TRP A 387 1.98 23.98 -21.16
N THR A 388 1.02 24.42 -20.35
CA THR A 388 -0.01 25.42 -20.76
C THR A 388 0.37 26.86 -20.46
N GLY A 389 1.43 27.08 -19.68
CA GLY A 389 1.75 28.37 -19.06
C GLY A 389 1.38 28.45 -17.57
N GLN A 390 0.51 27.54 -17.10
CA GLN A 390 0.06 27.46 -15.69
C GLN A 390 0.17 26.04 -15.11
N TYR A 391 -0.16 25.02 -15.88
CA TYR A 391 -0.15 23.61 -15.47
C TYR A 391 0.26 22.72 -16.65
N TYR A 392 0.41 21.42 -16.43
CA TYR A 392 0.63 20.44 -17.49
C TYR A 392 -0.72 19.81 -17.87
N LYS A 393 -1.05 19.83 -19.15
CA LYS A 393 -2.23 19.15 -19.70
C LYS A 393 -2.29 17.69 -19.25
N PHE A 394 -3.50 17.15 -19.07
CA PHE A 394 -3.72 15.73 -18.82
C PHE A 394 -2.99 14.87 -19.85
N ASP A 395 -3.16 15.17 -21.14
CA ASP A 395 -2.42 14.54 -22.22
C ASP A 395 -2.21 15.43 -23.46
N SER A 396 -1.46 14.91 -24.44
CA SER A 396 -1.15 15.59 -25.69
C SER A 396 -2.19 15.36 -26.79
N SER A 397 -3.29 14.68 -26.49
CA SER A 397 -4.34 14.40 -27.45
C SER A 397 -5.13 15.67 -27.82
N THR A 398 -6.03 15.52 -28.79
CA THR A 398 -6.98 16.58 -29.18
C THR A 398 -8.36 16.39 -28.53
N SER A 399 -8.46 15.49 -27.55
CA SER A 399 -9.71 15.18 -26.85
C SER A 399 -10.21 16.37 -26.02
N GLY A 400 -11.50 16.38 -25.71
CA GLY A 400 -12.12 17.42 -24.90
C GLY A 400 -11.58 17.50 -23.46
N HIS A 401 -11.09 16.38 -22.91
CA HIS A 401 -10.51 16.27 -21.57
C HIS A 401 -8.98 16.35 -21.54
N SER A 402 -8.31 16.53 -22.70
CA SER A 402 -6.84 16.70 -22.77
C SER A 402 -6.30 17.84 -21.90
N LYS A 403 -7.14 18.83 -21.60
CA LYS A 403 -6.82 19.98 -20.74
C LYS A 403 -7.31 19.84 -19.30
N SER A 404 -7.82 18.68 -18.90
CA SER A 404 -8.17 18.45 -17.50
C SER A 404 -6.94 18.66 -16.61
N ILE A 405 -7.12 19.42 -15.54
CA ILE A 405 -6.12 19.64 -14.50
C ILE A 405 -6.17 18.38 -13.64
N MET A 406 -5.17 17.51 -13.82
CA MET A 406 -5.08 16.26 -13.07
C MET A 406 -4.39 16.52 -11.73
N ALA A 407 -4.96 15.99 -10.64
CA ALA A 407 -4.37 16.10 -9.30
C ALA A 407 -2.97 15.47 -9.23
N ASP A 408 -2.73 14.41 -10.00
CA ASP A 408 -1.49 13.64 -10.01
C ASP A 408 -0.56 13.98 -11.20
N GLN A 409 -0.75 15.13 -11.85
CA GLN A 409 0.03 15.52 -13.05
C GLN A 409 1.55 15.66 -12.79
N LEU A 410 1.97 15.75 -11.52
CA LEU A 410 3.37 15.86 -11.08
C LEU A 410 3.80 14.64 -10.24
N CYS A 411 3.19 13.46 -10.44
CA CYS A 411 3.52 12.24 -9.73
C CYS A 411 5.02 11.88 -9.78
N GLY A 412 5.65 12.05 -10.95
CA GLY A 412 7.08 11.82 -11.12
C GLY A 412 7.95 12.73 -10.25
N LEU A 413 7.59 14.02 -10.14
CA LEU A 413 8.30 14.97 -9.27
C LEU A 413 8.15 14.60 -7.80
N TRP A 414 6.94 14.30 -7.34
CA TRP A 414 6.69 13.81 -5.99
C TRP A 414 7.64 12.67 -5.63
N TYR A 415 7.77 11.70 -6.53
CA TYR A 415 8.63 10.55 -6.29
C TYR A 415 10.12 10.88 -6.32
N LEU A 416 10.57 11.84 -7.16
CA LEU A 416 11.95 12.33 -7.12
C LEU A 416 12.30 12.94 -5.75
N HIS A 417 11.39 13.69 -5.13
CA HIS A 417 11.59 14.22 -3.78
C HIS A 417 11.68 13.10 -2.74
N CYS A 418 10.81 12.10 -2.83
CA CYS A 418 10.85 10.91 -1.97
C CYS A 418 12.19 10.17 -2.09
N CYS A 419 12.79 10.15 -3.29
CA CYS A 419 14.12 9.62 -3.58
C CYS A 419 15.28 10.58 -3.20
N GLN A 420 15.00 11.75 -2.62
CA GLN A 420 15.98 12.81 -2.34
C GLN A 420 16.81 13.25 -3.56
N ILE A 421 16.24 13.16 -4.77
CA ILE A 421 16.87 13.67 -5.98
C ILE A 421 16.68 15.18 -6.05
N LYS A 422 17.80 15.92 -6.04
CA LYS A 422 17.83 17.39 -6.06
C LYS A 422 18.02 17.99 -7.46
N ASP A 423 18.24 17.12 -8.45
CA ASP A 423 18.43 17.53 -9.84
C ASP A 423 17.13 18.14 -10.39
N GLU A 424 17.23 19.28 -11.08
CA GLU A 424 16.05 19.99 -11.61
C GLU A 424 15.57 19.32 -12.92
N ILE A 425 14.82 18.23 -12.78
CA ILE A 425 14.16 17.54 -13.91
C ILE A 425 12.91 18.30 -14.37
N PHE A 426 12.19 18.90 -13.43
CA PHE A 426 11.03 19.75 -13.67
C PHE A 426 11.36 21.18 -13.25
N SER A 427 11.02 22.16 -14.08
CA SER A 427 11.34 23.56 -13.75
C SER A 427 10.61 24.01 -12.49
N ARG A 428 11.35 24.47 -11.47
CA ARG A 428 10.77 24.91 -10.18
C ARG A 428 9.68 25.97 -10.35
N SER A 429 9.87 26.90 -11.30
CA SER A 429 8.90 27.95 -11.59
C SER A 429 7.57 27.42 -12.16
N LYS A 430 7.63 26.34 -12.95
CA LYS A 430 6.46 25.67 -13.54
C LYS A 430 5.78 24.76 -12.52
N VAL A 431 6.57 24.04 -11.73
CA VAL A 431 6.10 23.22 -10.59
C VAL A 431 5.25 24.06 -9.66
N ARG A 432 5.76 25.20 -9.17
CA ARG A 432 5.01 26.05 -8.24
C ARG A 432 3.67 26.53 -8.82
N LYS A 433 3.64 26.87 -10.12
CA LYS A 433 2.41 27.27 -10.81
C LYS A 433 1.42 26.11 -10.96
N ALA A 434 1.91 24.93 -11.37
CA ALA A 434 1.08 23.75 -11.54
C ALA A 434 0.46 23.32 -10.20
N LEU A 435 1.26 23.25 -9.13
CA LEU A 435 0.79 22.93 -7.79
C LEU A 435 -0.22 23.95 -7.25
N SER A 436 0.04 25.24 -7.43
CA SER A 436 -0.92 26.29 -7.07
C SER A 436 -2.23 26.16 -7.87
N THR A 437 -2.14 25.79 -9.14
CA THR A 437 -3.31 25.52 -9.99
C THR A 437 -4.09 24.32 -9.46
N ILE A 438 -3.44 23.18 -9.21
CA ILE A 438 -4.10 21.99 -8.64
C ILE A 438 -4.79 22.34 -7.32
N TYR A 439 -4.14 23.12 -6.45
CA TYR A 439 -4.73 23.47 -5.16
C TYR A 439 -5.99 24.33 -5.34
N GLN A 440 -5.94 25.36 -6.18
CA GLN A 440 -7.09 26.23 -6.42
C GLN A 440 -8.26 25.49 -7.10
N TYR A 441 -7.95 24.59 -8.04
CA TYR A 441 -8.95 23.91 -8.87
C TYR A 441 -9.41 22.60 -8.23
N ASN A 442 -8.53 21.62 -8.06
CA ASN A 442 -8.87 20.27 -7.62
C ASN A 442 -9.20 20.19 -6.12
N VAL A 443 -8.68 21.09 -5.30
CA VAL A 443 -8.95 21.13 -3.85
C VAL A 443 -9.96 22.22 -3.51
N CYS A 444 -9.60 23.50 -3.62
CA CYS A 444 -10.45 24.59 -3.15
C CYS A 444 -11.80 24.68 -3.87
N SER A 445 -11.85 24.38 -5.18
CA SER A 445 -13.12 24.42 -5.93
C SER A 445 -13.97 23.15 -5.72
N TYR A 446 -13.41 22.09 -5.13
CA TYR A 446 -14.12 20.86 -4.81
C TYR A 446 -14.58 20.88 -3.34
N TYR A 447 -15.89 21.09 -3.13
CA TYR A 447 -16.50 21.23 -1.79
C TYR A 447 -15.76 22.20 -0.86
N GLY A 448 -15.22 23.30 -1.41
CA GLY A 448 -14.49 24.31 -0.63
C GLY A 448 -13.16 23.83 -0.05
N GLY A 449 -12.57 22.74 -0.57
CA GLY A 449 -11.34 22.14 -0.05
C GLY A 449 -11.55 21.20 1.14
N SER A 450 -12.79 20.85 1.48
CA SER A 450 -13.09 20.04 2.67
C SER A 450 -13.03 18.52 2.45
N GLN A 451 -12.77 18.06 1.23
CA GLN A 451 -12.88 16.64 0.85
C GLN A 451 -11.68 16.09 0.04
N GLY A 452 -10.50 16.72 0.14
CA GLY A 452 -9.32 16.29 -0.60
C GLY A 452 -9.25 16.85 -2.03
N ALA A 453 -8.51 16.17 -2.92
CA ALA A 453 -8.30 16.60 -4.30
C ALA A 453 -9.07 15.71 -5.28
N VAL A 454 -10.02 16.28 -6.00
CA VAL A 454 -10.69 15.54 -7.09
C VAL A 454 -9.71 15.30 -8.24
N ASN A 455 -9.75 14.11 -8.83
CA ASN A 455 -8.75 13.66 -9.80
C ASN A 455 -8.69 14.58 -11.03
N GLY A 456 -9.83 14.96 -11.60
CA GLY A 456 -9.90 15.83 -12.78
C GLY A 456 -10.78 17.06 -12.57
N MET A 457 -10.24 18.23 -12.89
CA MET A 457 -10.96 19.50 -12.89
C MET A 457 -10.71 20.24 -14.21
N SER A 458 -11.74 20.80 -14.83
CA SER A 458 -11.61 21.64 -16.02
C SER A 458 -11.19 23.07 -15.69
N GLU A 459 -10.75 23.81 -16.70
CA GLU A 459 -10.38 25.23 -16.58
C GLU A 459 -11.58 26.14 -16.19
N ASP A 460 -12.83 25.67 -16.35
CA ASP A 460 -14.04 26.38 -15.91
C ASP A 460 -14.51 25.97 -14.49
N HIS A 461 -13.62 25.39 -13.69
CA HIS A 461 -13.87 24.95 -12.30
C HIS A 461 -15.00 23.92 -12.17
N LYS A 462 -15.15 23.04 -13.16
CA LYS A 462 -16.09 21.93 -13.11
C LYS A 462 -15.34 20.61 -13.04
N VAL A 463 -15.85 19.69 -12.24
CA VAL A 463 -15.32 18.33 -12.17
C VAL A 463 -15.35 17.73 -13.57
N ASP A 464 -14.23 17.15 -13.99
CA ASP A 464 -14.16 16.40 -15.24
C ASP A 464 -15.03 15.14 -15.10
N ARG A 465 -15.94 14.95 -16.05
CA ARG A 465 -16.88 13.81 -16.11
C ARG A 465 -16.61 12.88 -17.30
N SER A 466 -15.40 12.92 -17.85
CA SER A 466 -14.97 12.05 -18.95
C SER A 466 -14.81 10.58 -18.51
N SER A 467 -14.59 10.34 -17.21
CA SER A 467 -14.52 9.02 -16.59
C SER A 467 -15.12 9.06 -15.19
N THR A 468 -15.54 7.91 -14.66
CA THR A 468 -15.89 7.81 -13.24
C THR A 468 -14.70 8.19 -12.36
N GLN A 469 -13.48 7.84 -12.80
CA GLN A 469 -12.27 8.13 -12.05
C GLN A 469 -11.88 9.60 -12.06
N SER A 470 -12.25 10.37 -13.10
CA SER A 470 -11.98 11.81 -13.12
C SER A 470 -12.84 12.57 -12.10
N GLU A 471 -14.02 12.02 -11.75
CA GLU A 471 -14.94 12.59 -10.76
C GLU A 471 -14.60 12.28 -9.29
N GLU A 472 -13.71 11.31 -9.08
CA GLU A 472 -13.37 10.78 -7.77
C GLU A 472 -12.26 11.57 -7.09
N VAL A 473 -12.29 11.58 -5.76
CA VAL A 473 -11.12 11.86 -4.93
C VAL A 473 -10.49 10.53 -4.57
N TRP A 474 -9.28 10.26 -5.06
CA TRP A 474 -8.52 9.11 -4.60
C TRP A 474 -7.78 9.47 -3.31
N THR A 475 -8.08 8.75 -2.24
CA THR A 475 -7.59 9.04 -0.88
C THR A 475 -6.07 8.99 -0.83
N GLY A 476 -5.48 7.93 -1.38
CA GLY A 476 -4.03 7.76 -1.44
C GLY A 476 -3.31 8.74 -2.38
N VAL A 477 -3.93 9.15 -3.48
CA VAL A 477 -3.38 10.19 -4.37
C VAL A 477 -3.39 11.55 -3.67
N THR A 478 -4.46 11.86 -2.93
CA THR A 478 -4.57 13.10 -2.17
C THR A 478 -3.49 13.22 -1.10
N TYR A 479 -3.21 12.15 -0.36
CA TYR A 479 -2.11 12.14 0.61
C TYR A 479 -0.72 12.25 -0.05
N ALA A 480 -0.51 11.61 -1.21
CA ALA A 480 0.71 11.77 -2.00
C ALA A 480 0.90 13.21 -2.51
N LEU A 481 -0.18 13.84 -3.00
CA LEU A 481 -0.17 15.24 -3.40
C LEU A 481 0.11 16.16 -2.21
N ALA A 482 -0.44 15.87 -1.03
CA ALA A 482 -0.12 16.60 0.20
C ALA A 482 1.37 16.50 0.56
N SER A 483 1.98 15.32 0.40
CA SER A 483 3.44 15.16 0.55
C SER A 483 4.22 16.04 -0.43
N LEU A 484 3.82 16.09 -1.71
CA LEU A 484 4.45 16.97 -2.70
C LEU A 484 4.30 18.46 -2.35
N TYR A 485 3.11 18.90 -1.91
CA TYR A 485 2.93 20.26 -1.40
C TYR A 485 3.90 20.56 -0.25
N TYR A 486 4.10 19.60 0.65
CA TYR A 486 5.03 19.80 1.77
C TYR A 486 6.48 19.94 1.30
N TYR A 487 6.94 19.09 0.36
CA TYR A 487 8.27 19.19 -0.24
C TYR A 487 8.53 20.52 -0.96
N GLU A 488 7.50 21.10 -1.57
CA GLU A 488 7.56 22.35 -2.34
C GLU A 488 7.23 23.59 -1.49
N ASP A 489 7.39 23.51 -0.16
CA ASP A 489 7.14 24.59 0.80
C ASP A 489 5.72 25.18 0.70
N MET A 490 4.72 24.33 0.48
CA MET A 490 3.27 24.63 0.50
C MET A 490 2.61 23.94 1.70
N LYS A 491 3.15 24.17 2.91
CA LYS A 491 2.77 23.41 4.12
C LYS A 491 1.30 23.57 4.51
N LEU A 492 0.73 24.75 4.29
CA LEU A 492 -0.69 24.98 4.59
C LEU A 492 -1.57 24.20 3.62
N GLU A 493 -1.24 24.25 2.33
CA GLU A 493 -1.92 23.52 1.26
C GLU A 493 -1.80 22.01 1.46
N ALA A 494 -0.63 21.52 1.89
CA ALA A 494 -0.38 20.13 2.23
C ALA A 494 -1.35 19.63 3.32
N PHE A 495 -1.35 20.30 4.49
CA PHE A 495 -2.19 19.88 5.61
C PHE A 495 -3.68 20.09 5.32
N ASN A 496 -4.08 21.14 4.60
CA ASN A 496 -5.47 21.35 4.23
C ASN A 496 -5.97 20.26 3.28
N THR A 497 -5.17 19.92 2.26
CA THR A 497 -5.50 18.86 1.27
C THR A 497 -5.64 17.50 1.95
N ALA A 498 -4.70 17.12 2.82
CA ALA A 498 -4.76 15.86 3.57
C ALA A 498 -5.89 15.81 4.61
N ALA A 499 -6.14 16.92 5.33
CA ALA A 499 -7.22 16.99 6.32
C ALA A 499 -8.61 16.72 5.71
N GLY A 500 -8.81 17.09 4.44
CA GLY A 500 -10.06 16.79 3.73
C GLY A 500 -10.38 15.30 3.65
N ILE A 501 -9.36 14.44 3.51
CA ILE A 501 -9.56 12.98 3.54
C ILE A 501 -9.95 12.53 4.95
N TYR A 502 -9.20 12.97 5.97
CA TYR A 502 -9.50 12.59 7.36
C TYR A 502 -10.92 13.00 7.76
N LYS A 503 -11.31 14.26 7.49
CA LYS A 503 -12.64 14.79 7.79
C LYS A 503 -13.74 13.96 7.12
N THR A 504 -13.57 13.68 5.83
CA THR A 504 -14.55 12.89 5.08
C THR A 504 -14.65 11.47 5.64
N VAL A 505 -13.53 10.77 5.81
CA VAL A 505 -13.49 9.35 6.19
C VAL A 505 -13.87 9.12 7.65
N TYR A 506 -13.27 9.88 8.58
CA TYR A 506 -13.39 9.64 10.02
C TYR A 506 -14.48 10.45 10.71
N GLU A 507 -14.73 11.69 10.26
CA GLU A 507 -15.66 12.59 10.95
C GLU A 507 -17.06 12.59 10.32
N GLU A 508 -17.19 12.43 9.00
CA GLU A 508 -18.46 12.66 8.29
C GLU A 508 -19.08 11.37 7.71
N SER A 509 -18.30 10.50 7.07
CA SER A 509 -18.82 9.31 6.36
C SER A 509 -18.81 8.02 7.19
N GLY A 510 -18.13 7.98 8.34
CA GLY A 510 -18.06 6.79 9.20
C GLY A 510 -17.28 5.62 8.59
N LEU A 511 -16.30 5.91 7.74
CA LEU A 511 -15.47 4.94 7.00
C LEU A 511 -14.11 4.68 7.69
N GLY A 512 -13.91 5.15 8.93
CA GLY A 512 -12.71 4.85 9.71
C GLY A 512 -12.50 3.34 9.85
N PHE A 513 -11.27 2.87 9.64
CA PHE A 513 -10.91 1.44 9.53
C PHE A 513 -11.57 0.70 8.34
N ALA A 514 -12.06 1.46 7.36
CA ALA A 514 -12.55 0.97 6.07
C ALA A 514 -12.25 1.98 4.95
N THR A 515 -11.20 2.80 5.12
CA THR A 515 -10.81 3.88 4.20
C THR A 515 -10.81 3.39 2.75
N PRO A 516 -11.60 4.01 1.86
CA PRO A 516 -11.77 3.51 0.50
C PRO A 516 -10.66 4.01 -0.44
N GLU A 517 -10.57 3.41 -1.63
CA GLU A 517 -9.80 3.96 -2.74
C GLU A 517 -10.28 5.37 -3.10
N ALA A 518 -11.59 5.47 -3.34
CA ALA A 518 -12.19 6.66 -3.92
C ALA A 518 -13.43 7.15 -3.17
N LEU A 519 -13.62 8.47 -3.17
CA LEU A 519 -14.77 9.19 -2.61
C LEU A 519 -15.39 10.09 -3.69
N ILE A 520 -16.72 10.25 -3.66
CA ILE A 520 -17.44 11.26 -4.46
C ILE A 520 -18.47 11.95 -3.55
N GLY A 521 -18.10 13.09 -2.97
CA GLY A 521 -18.92 13.70 -1.92
C GLY A 521 -18.78 12.94 -0.59
N LEU A 522 -19.81 13.01 0.25
CA LEU A 522 -19.82 12.39 1.60
C LEU A 522 -20.47 11.01 1.65
N ASP A 523 -21.26 10.65 0.64
CA ASP A 523 -22.18 9.50 0.68
C ASP A 523 -21.86 8.41 -0.35
N ARG A 524 -20.86 8.63 -1.21
CA ARG A 524 -20.46 7.68 -2.25
C ARG A 524 -18.96 7.40 -2.19
N PHE A 525 -18.64 6.12 -2.26
CA PHE A 525 -17.28 5.61 -2.24
C PHE A 525 -17.15 4.40 -3.17
N ARG A 526 -15.90 4.00 -3.45
CA ARG A 526 -15.57 2.77 -4.20
C ARG A 526 -14.39 2.07 -3.54
N SER A 527 -14.49 0.74 -3.40
CA SER A 527 -13.45 -0.12 -2.83
C SER A 527 -13.06 0.25 -1.41
N ILE A 528 -13.84 -0.21 -0.43
CA ILE A 528 -13.54 -0.01 1.00
C ILE A 528 -12.37 -0.88 1.45
N GLY A 529 -11.69 -0.42 2.51
CA GLY A 529 -10.52 -1.10 3.04
C GLY A 529 -9.48 -1.24 1.96
N TYR A 530 -8.77 -0.15 1.66
CA TYR A 530 -7.88 -0.06 0.51
C TYR A 530 -6.45 0.26 0.90
N MET A 531 -5.48 -0.19 0.10
CA MET A 531 -4.05 -0.04 0.42
C MET A 531 -3.50 1.36 0.15
N ARG A 532 -4.00 2.05 -0.88
CA ARG A 532 -3.46 3.35 -1.33
C ARG A 532 -3.41 4.44 -0.25
N PRO A 533 -4.40 4.58 0.67
CA PRO A 533 -4.36 5.53 1.80
C PRO A 533 -3.12 5.46 2.70
N LEU A 534 -2.41 4.32 2.73
CA LEU A 534 -1.13 4.21 3.45
C LEU A 534 -0.07 5.22 2.98
N SER A 535 -0.28 5.87 1.83
CA SER A 535 0.54 6.97 1.33
C SER A 535 0.56 8.20 2.23
N ILE A 536 -0.28 8.31 3.26
CA ILE A 536 -0.11 9.32 4.32
C ILE A 536 1.30 9.28 4.94
N TRP A 537 1.96 8.12 4.93
CA TRP A 537 3.35 7.98 5.36
C TRP A 537 4.35 8.70 4.46
N SER A 538 4.01 8.98 3.19
CA SER A 538 4.84 9.85 2.34
C SER A 538 4.83 11.31 2.80
N LEU A 539 3.77 11.77 3.48
CA LEU A 539 3.74 13.10 4.10
C LEU A 539 4.64 13.13 5.34
N GLN A 540 4.67 12.05 6.13
CA GLN A 540 5.63 11.92 7.23
C GLN A 540 7.07 11.91 6.74
N LEU A 541 7.36 11.18 5.65
CA LEU A 541 8.68 11.20 5.01
C LEU A 541 9.09 12.63 4.60
N ALA A 542 8.14 13.41 4.05
CA ALA A 542 8.41 14.80 3.68
C ALA A 542 8.74 15.67 4.90
N ILE A 543 8.01 15.50 6.00
CA ILE A 543 8.27 16.18 7.27
C ILE A 543 9.68 15.84 7.79
N GLU A 544 10.05 14.55 7.83
CA GLU A 544 11.35 14.09 8.32
C GLU A 544 12.53 14.57 7.46
N HIS A 545 12.37 14.58 6.14
CA HIS A 545 13.37 15.13 5.22
C HIS A 545 13.56 16.64 5.43
N SER A 546 12.50 17.39 5.72
CA SER A 546 12.58 18.84 5.98
C SER A 546 13.17 19.18 7.35
N THR A 547 13.05 18.31 8.36
CA THR A 547 13.66 18.52 9.68
C THR A 547 15.14 18.13 9.74
N SER A 548 15.60 17.34 8.76
CA SER A 548 16.99 16.85 8.68
C SER A 548 17.92 17.77 7.88
N ASN A 549 17.39 18.81 7.22
CA ASN A 549 18.14 19.90 6.58
C ASN A 549 18.08 21.16 7.44
#